data_AF-A0A2V6RV04-F1
#
_entry.id   AF-A0A2V6RV04-F1
#
_cell.length_a   1.000
_cell.length_b   1.000
_cell.length_c   1.000
_cell.angle_alpha   90.00
_cell.angle_beta   90.00
_cell.angle_gamma   90.00
#
_symmetry.space_group_name_H-M   'P 1'
#
loop_
_entity.id
_entity.type
_entity.pdbx_description
1 polymer ?
#
loop_
_entity_poly.entity_id
_entity_poly.type
_entity_poly.pdbx_seq_one_letter_code
_entity_poly.pdbx_strand_id
1 'polypeptide(L)'
;MAIVTAGPGVTDAVTGVANAFSARSPLLLIGGAAPLGLRGLGSLQEVEQVDLLKPITKGAWTVSETRQIPEVLTTAIRTALTGRPGPVFVEIPVDLLMTMVEDRMAPIPTAYVHRRPVAPDPDSVQKLADLFAQAERPMIMAGSGVYRDDAAADLRDFAEAAGVPVFM
;
A
#
# COMPACT_ATOMS: atom_id res chain seq x y z
N MET A 1 -7.62 -2.83 6.26
CA MET A 1 -7.79 -4.00 5.37
C MET A 1 -9.27 -4.12 5.05
N ALA A 2 -9.61 -4.55 3.84
CA ALA A 2 -10.97 -4.85 3.42
C ALA A 2 -11.01 -6.20 2.69
N ILE A 3 -12.12 -6.93 2.81
CA ILE A 3 -12.32 -8.24 2.18
C ILE A 3 -13.69 -8.20 1.51
N VAL A 4 -13.76 -8.57 0.25
CA VAL A 4 -14.98 -8.53 -0.57
C VAL A 4 -15.11 -9.80 -1.42
N THR A 5 -16.34 -10.14 -1.80
CA THR A 5 -16.61 -11.22 -2.76
C THR A 5 -16.20 -10.81 -4.19
N ALA A 6 -16.18 -11.78 -5.10
CA ALA A 6 -15.92 -11.56 -6.53
C ALA A 6 -16.94 -10.61 -7.18
N GLY A 7 -16.60 -10.08 -8.35
CA GLY A 7 -17.47 -9.29 -9.20
C GLY A 7 -18.01 -8.04 -8.49
N PRO A 8 -19.32 -7.99 -8.15
CA PRO A 8 -19.93 -6.82 -7.50
C PRO A 8 -19.21 -6.38 -6.23
N GLY A 9 -18.69 -7.32 -5.42
CA GLY A 9 -17.98 -6.97 -4.20
C GLY A 9 -16.72 -6.14 -4.47
N VAL A 10 -15.96 -6.48 -5.52
CA VAL A 10 -14.78 -5.70 -5.92
C VAL A 10 -15.18 -4.41 -6.63
N THR A 11 -16.19 -4.43 -7.50
CA THR A 11 -16.61 -3.20 -8.21
C THR A 11 -17.16 -2.14 -7.25
N ASP A 12 -17.87 -2.54 -6.20
CA ASP A 12 -18.38 -1.62 -5.18
C ASP A 12 -17.25 -1.02 -4.32
N ALA A 13 -16.11 -1.71 -4.22
CA ALA A 13 -14.94 -1.24 -3.49
C ALA A 13 -14.09 -0.22 -4.26
N VAL A 14 -14.28 -0.08 -5.58
CA VAL A 14 -13.44 0.75 -6.47
C VAL A 14 -13.31 2.18 -5.97
N THR A 15 -14.41 2.82 -5.56
CA THR A 15 -14.41 4.20 -5.07
C THR A 15 -13.56 4.35 -3.81
N GLY A 16 -13.65 3.38 -2.88
CA GLY A 16 -12.85 3.36 -1.66
C GLY A 16 -11.36 3.17 -1.96
N VAL A 17 -11.03 2.31 -2.91
CA VAL A 17 -9.64 2.08 -3.38
C VAL A 17 -9.08 3.34 -4.03
N ALA A 18 -9.83 4.01 -4.91
CA ALA A 18 -9.40 5.24 -5.57
C ALA A 18 -9.16 6.37 -4.57
N ASN A 19 -10.00 6.49 -3.55
CA ASN A 19 -9.79 7.44 -2.45
C ASN A 19 -8.51 7.09 -1.65
N ALA A 20 -8.31 5.82 -1.30
CA ALA A 20 -7.09 5.39 -0.62
C ALA A 20 -5.83 5.67 -1.46
N PHE A 21 -5.89 5.48 -2.78
CA PHE A 21 -4.79 5.79 -3.69
C PHE A 21 -4.45 7.28 -3.68
N SER A 22 -5.47 8.12 -3.78
CA SER A 22 -5.32 9.58 -3.81
C SER A 22 -4.80 10.12 -2.47
N ALA A 23 -5.29 9.57 -1.36
CA ALA A 23 -4.83 9.87 0.00
C ALA A 23 -3.47 9.22 0.34
N ARG A 24 -2.88 8.45 -0.57
CA ARG A 24 -1.65 7.67 -0.36
C ARG A 24 -1.75 6.76 0.86
N SER A 25 -2.93 6.22 1.15
CA SER A 25 -3.22 5.45 2.35
C SER A 25 -2.97 3.96 2.12
N PRO A 26 -2.25 3.27 3.02
CA PRO A 26 -2.03 1.83 2.88
C PRO A 26 -3.34 1.07 3.08
N LEU A 27 -3.73 0.30 2.08
CA LEU A 27 -4.94 -0.53 2.11
C LEU A 27 -4.65 -1.86 1.41
N LEU A 28 -4.82 -2.97 2.11
CA LEU A 28 -4.93 -4.29 1.50
C LEU A 28 -6.41 -4.58 1.23
N LEU A 29 -6.78 -4.70 -0.05
CA LEU A 29 -8.07 -5.21 -0.50
C LEU A 29 -7.89 -6.66 -0.96
N ILE A 30 -8.62 -7.58 -0.35
CA ILE A 30 -8.70 -8.98 -0.78
C ILE A 30 -10.04 -9.20 -1.48
N GLY A 31 -10.01 -9.64 -2.73
CA GLY A 31 -11.19 -9.96 -3.52
C GLY A 31 -11.27 -11.45 -3.81
N GLY A 32 -12.46 -12.03 -3.70
CA GLY A 32 -12.72 -13.36 -4.26
C GLY A 32 -12.67 -13.35 -5.80
N ALA A 33 -12.53 -14.53 -6.41
CA ALA A 33 -12.73 -14.72 -7.84
C ALA A 33 -13.39 -16.06 -8.15
N ALA A 34 -13.90 -16.19 -9.37
CA ALA A 34 -14.36 -17.46 -9.91
C ALA A 34 -13.24 -18.52 -9.85
N PRO A 35 -13.59 -19.83 -9.77
CA PRO A 35 -12.60 -20.90 -9.83
C PRO A 35 -11.67 -20.77 -11.04
N LEU A 36 -10.40 -21.11 -10.88
CA LEU A 36 -9.39 -20.96 -11.95
C LEU A 36 -9.78 -21.70 -13.23
N GLY A 37 -10.33 -22.91 -13.09
CA GLY A 37 -10.77 -23.74 -14.23
C GLY A 37 -11.99 -23.21 -14.97
N LEU A 38 -12.70 -22.22 -14.42
CA LEU A 38 -13.86 -21.59 -15.04
C LEU A 38 -13.55 -20.19 -15.59
N ARG A 39 -12.29 -19.74 -15.49
CA ARG A 39 -11.90 -18.42 -15.97
C ARG A 39 -12.02 -18.32 -17.49
N GLY A 40 -12.62 -17.24 -17.97
CA GLY A 40 -12.91 -16.95 -19.37
C GLY A 40 -14.14 -17.69 -19.92
N LEU A 41 -14.89 -18.40 -19.08
CA LEU A 41 -16.05 -19.20 -19.50
C LEU A 41 -17.40 -18.54 -19.18
N GLY A 42 -17.41 -17.29 -18.71
CA GLY A 42 -18.63 -16.58 -18.32
C GLY A 42 -19.16 -17.07 -16.98
N SER A 43 -18.25 -17.35 -16.04
CA SER A 43 -18.62 -17.85 -14.71
C SER A 43 -19.41 -16.80 -13.91
N LEU A 44 -20.13 -17.24 -12.90
CA LEU A 44 -20.88 -16.35 -12.02
C LEU A 44 -19.94 -15.34 -11.35
N GLN A 45 -20.25 -14.04 -11.49
CA GLN A 45 -19.44 -12.93 -10.97
C GLN A 45 -18.03 -12.80 -11.57
N GLU A 46 -17.81 -13.37 -12.76
CA GLU A 46 -16.55 -13.20 -13.49
C GLU A 46 -16.37 -11.76 -13.98
N VAL A 47 -15.26 -11.15 -13.56
CA VAL A 47 -14.83 -9.80 -13.94
C VAL A 47 -13.30 -9.82 -14.00
N GLU A 48 -12.69 -9.06 -14.91
CA GLU A 48 -11.23 -8.83 -14.90
C GLU A 48 -10.84 -7.82 -13.81
N GLN A 49 -10.95 -8.25 -12.55
CA GLN A 49 -10.83 -7.41 -11.35
C GLN A 49 -9.43 -6.82 -11.17
N VAL A 50 -8.39 -7.57 -11.57
CA VAL A 50 -7.00 -7.10 -11.53
C VAL A 50 -6.81 -5.92 -12.47
N ASP A 51 -7.27 -6.01 -13.72
CA ASP A 51 -7.14 -4.93 -14.70
C ASP A 51 -7.97 -3.70 -14.29
N LEU A 52 -9.12 -3.92 -13.66
CA LEU A 52 -9.95 -2.85 -13.10
C LEU A 52 -9.23 -2.05 -11.99
N LEU A 53 -8.50 -2.73 -11.09
CA LEU A 53 -7.86 -2.08 -9.94
C LEU A 53 -6.41 -1.66 -10.17
N LYS A 54 -5.74 -2.19 -11.20
CA LYS A 54 -4.35 -1.87 -11.54
C LYS A 54 -4.04 -0.36 -11.66
N PRO A 55 -4.91 0.50 -12.24
CA PRO A 55 -4.62 1.93 -12.36
C PRO A 55 -4.69 2.70 -11.04
N ILE A 56 -5.38 2.15 -10.04
CA ILE A 56 -5.65 2.81 -8.75
C ILE A 56 -5.06 2.03 -7.56
N THR A 57 -4.09 1.17 -7.82
CA THR A 57 -3.35 0.42 -6.80
C THR A 57 -1.86 0.49 -7.06
N LYS A 58 -1.05 0.28 -6.02
CA LYS A 58 0.40 0.12 -6.14
C LYS A 58 0.79 -1.26 -6.69
N GLY A 59 -0.13 -2.21 -6.61
CA GLY A 59 0.04 -3.56 -7.09
C GLY A 59 -1.27 -4.32 -7.00
N ALA A 60 -1.49 -5.18 -7.98
CA ALA A 60 -2.65 -6.04 -8.12
C ALA A 60 -2.15 -7.43 -8.55
N TRP A 61 -2.57 -8.49 -7.84
CA TRP A 61 -2.13 -9.86 -8.10
C TRP A 61 -3.32 -10.82 -8.05
N THR A 62 -3.27 -11.87 -8.87
CA THR A 62 -4.11 -13.07 -8.73
C THR A 62 -3.27 -14.20 -8.15
N VAL A 63 -3.76 -14.87 -7.11
CA VAL A 63 -3.12 -16.06 -6.57
C VAL A 63 -3.38 -17.24 -7.51
N SER A 64 -2.32 -17.97 -7.88
CA SER A 64 -2.40 -19.17 -8.73
C SER A 64 -2.46 -20.48 -7.95
N GLU A 65 -1.94 -20.53 -6.72
CA GLU A 65 -1.96 -21.74 -5.89
C GLU A 65 -2.15 -21.42 -4.40
N THR A 66 -2.88 -22.26 -3.67
CA THR A 66 -3.16 -22.08 -2.24
C THR A 66 -1.90 -21.87 -1.40
N ARG A 67 -0.83 -22.63 -1.68
CA ARG A 67 0.44 -22.54 -0.93
C ARG A 67 1.15 -21.18 -1.09
N GLN A 68 0.81 -20.40 -2.11
CA GLN A 68 1.43 -19.08 -2.38
C GLN A 68 0.72 -17.95 -1.64
N ILE A 69 -0.47 -18.17 -1.07
CA ILE A 69 -1.25 -17.14 -0.39
C ILE A 69 -0.41 -16.36 0.65
N PRO A 70 0.35 -17.01 1.56
CA PRO A 70 1.15 -16.28 2.55
C PRO A 70 2.20 -15.35 1.92
N GLU A 71 2.87 -15.80 0.86
CA GLU A 71 3.92 -15.02 0.18
C GLU A 71 3.34 -13.84 -0.60
N VAL A 72 2.23 -14.05 -1.32
CA VAL A 72 1.54 -13.01 -2.08
C VAL A 72 1.01 -11.94 -1.13
N LEU A 73 0.36 -12.33 -0.03
CA LEU A 73 -0.11 -11.38 0.99
C LEU A 73 1.06 -10.60 1.62
N THR A 74 2.16 -11.27 1.95
CA THR A 74 3.36 -10.62 2.49
C THR A 74 3.92 -9.58 1.51
N THR A 75 3.98 -9.92 0.22
CA THR A 75 4.42 -9.02 -0.84
C THR A 75 3.47 -7.85 -1.02
N ALA A 76 2.15 -8.10 -0.99
CA ALA A 76 1.13 -7.05 -1.09
C ALA A 76 1.22 -6.08 0.09
N ILE A 77 1.29 -6.57 1.33
CA ILE A 77 1.44 -5.75 2.54
C ILE A 77 2.70 -4.90 2.47
N ARG A 78 3.85 -5.52 2.11
CA ARG A 78 5.11 -4.79 1.92
C ARG A 78 4.97 -3.69 0.88
N THR A 79 4.29 -3.99 -0.24
CA THR A 79 4.07 -3.03 -1.32
C THR A 79 3.16 -1.88 -0.88
N ALA A 80 2.10 -2.15 -0.11
CA ALA A 80 1.19 -1.12 0.41
C ALA A 80 1.92 -0.12 1.33
N LEU A 81 2.89 -0.62 2.10
CA LEU A 81 3.59 0.14 3.15
C LEU A 81 4.90 0.82 2.69
N THR A 82 5.61 0.26 1.69
CA THR A 82 6.95 0.74 1.33
C THR A 82 6.92 1.99 0.44
N GLY A 83 7.82 2.96 0.68
CA GLY A 83 7.92 4.18 -0.12
C GLY A 83 6.73 5.09 0.12
N ARG A 84 6.10 5.63 -0.93
CA ARG A 84 4.79 6.31 -0.79
C ARG A 84 3.71 5.27 -0.52
N PRO A 85 3.03 5.26 0.64
CA PRO A 85 2.04 4.23 0.93
C PRO A 85 0.85 4.32 -0.03
N GLY A 86 0.10 3.23 -0.16
CA GLY A 86 -1.04 3.19 -1.07
C GLY A 86 -1.77 1.84 -1.07
N PRO A 87 -2.93 1.76 -1.72
CA PRO A 87 -3.72 0.56 -1.79
C PRO A 87 -3.07 -0.51 -2.66
N VAL A 88 -3.35 -1.76 -2.35
CA VAL A 88 -2.98 -2.95 -3.11
C VAL A 88 -4.18 -3.90 -3.19
N PHE A 89 -4.23 -4.71 -4.24
CA PHE A 89 -5.28 -5.68 -4.47
C PHE A 89 -4.72 -7.10 -4.58
N VAL A 90 -5.33 -8.05 -3.89
CA VAL A 90 -5.03 -9.48 -4.03
C VAL A 90 -6.33 -10.21 -4.34
N GLU A 91 -6.40 -10.77 -5.53
CA GLU A 91 -7.47 -11.64 -5.99
C GLU A 91 -7.17 -13.10 -5.60
N ILE A 92 -8.11 -13.75 -4.94
CA ILE A 92 -7.99 -15.16 -4.54
C ILE A 92 -9.20 -15.94 -5.07
N PRO A 93 -9.01 -16.80 -6.08
CA PRO A 93 -10.03 -17.72 -6.57
C PRO A 93 -10.62 -18.60 -5.46
N VAL A 94 -11.94 -18.83 -5.51
CA VAL A 94 -12.67 -19.54 -4.45
C VAL A 94 -12.23 -20.99 -4.29
N ASP A 95 -11.85 -21.67 -5.37
CA ASP A 95 -11.31 -23.03 -5.33
C ASP A 95 -9.98 -23.11 -4.57
N LEU A 96 -9.13 -22.09 -4.69
CA LEU A 96 -7.89 -22.00 -3.91
C LEU A 96 -8.14 -21.75 -2.42
N LEU A 97 -9.17 -20.97 -2.07
CA LEU A 97 -9.57 -20.75 -0.67
C LEU A 97 -10.12 -22.03 -0.02
N MET A 98 -10.73 -22.92 -0.81
CA MET A 98 -11.32 -24.18 -0.32
C MET A 98 -10.34 -25.36 -0.35
N THR A 99 -9.18 -25.20 -1.00
CA THR A 99 -8.16 -26.24 -1.08
C THR A 99 -7.35 -26.30 0.21
N MET A 100 -7.18 -27.50 0.76
CA MET A 100 -6.37 -27.74 1.95
C MET A 100 -4.92 -28.04 1.56
N VAL A 101 -3.97 -27.44 2.27
CA VAL A 101 -2.53 -27.72 2.15
C VAL A 101 -1.94 -27.94 3.54
N GLU A 102 -0.88 -28.73 3.63
CA GLU A 102 -0.13 -28.88 4.87
C GLU A 102 0.61 -27.59 5.22
N ASP A 103 0.66 -27.19 6.49
CA ASP A 103 1.29 -25.94 6.95
C ASP A 103 2.75 -25.78 6.47
N ARG A 104 3.50 -26.90 6.41
CA ARG A 104 4.90 -26.90 5.93
C ARG A 104 5.05 -26.46 4.47
N MET A 105 3.99 -26.58 3.68
CA MET A 105 3.96 -26.20 2.27
C MET A 105 3.64 -24.71 2.08
N ALA A 106 3.07 -24.06 3.10
CA ALA A 106 2.63 -22.67 3.07
C ALA A 106 3.11 -21.92 4.33
N PRO A 107 4.43 -21.84 4.58
CA PRO A 107 4.96 -21.21 5.80
C PRO A 107 4.56 -19.73 5.85
N ILE A 108 4.00 -19.30 6.98
CA ILE A 108 3.66 -17.89 7.22
C ILE A 108 4.94 -17.15 7.64
N PRO A 109 5.38 -16.11 6.91
CA PRO A 109 6.55 -15.33 7.31
C PRO A 109 6.30 -14.63 8.66
N THR A 110 7.13 -14.93 9.66
CA THR A 110 7.00 -14.36 11.02
C THR A 110 7.85 -13.12 11.25
N ALA A 111 8.83 -12.84 10.38
CA ALA A 111 9.82 -11.78 10.55
C ALA A 111 9.60 -10.61 9.56
N TYR A 112 8.42 -10.00 9.56
CA TYR A 112 8.21 -8.77 8.78
C TYR A 112 8.94 -7.59 9.44
N VAL A 113 10.05 -7.17 8.83
CA VAL A 113 10.71 -5.93 9.18
C VAL A 113 10.18 -4.84 8.26
N HIS A 114 9.39 -3.93 8.82
CA HIS A 114 9.05 -2.69 8.11
C HIS A 114 10.37 -2.01 7.75
N ARG A 115 10.66 -1.84 6.44
CA ARG A 115 11.90 -1.17 6.02
C ARG A 115 11.93 0.20 6.69
N ARG A 116 13.03 0.48 7.41
CA ARG A 116 13.32 1.81 7.92
C ARG A 116 13.27 2.81 6.75
N PRO A 117 12.79 4.04 6.97
CA PRO A 117 12.95 5.10 5.99
C PRO A 117 14.41 5.14 5.52
N VAL A 118 14.61 5.24 4.21
CA VAL A 118 15.96 5.43 3.67
C VAL A 118 16.45 6.77 4.17
N ALA A 119 17.61 6.80 4.84
CA ALA A 119 18.21 8.05 5.28
C ALA A 119 18.38 8.98 4.06
N PRO A 120 18.05 10.27 4.19
CA PRO A 120 18.24 11.21 3.09
C PRO A 120 19.73 11.26 2.75
N ASP A 121 20.01 11.51 1.47
CA ASP A 121 21.36 11.73 0.97
C ASP A 121 22.00 12.93 1.69
N PRO A 122 23.18 12.78 2.34
CA PRO A 122 23.79 13.86 3.12
C PRO A 122 24.06 15.13 2.32
N ASP A 123 24.45 15.01 1.04
CA ASP A 123 24.72 16.16 0.18
C ASP A 123 23.44 16.93 -0.13
N SER A 124 22.33 16.21 -0.34
CA SER A 124 21.00 16.81 -0.52
C SER A 124 20.51 17.52 0.74
N VAL A 125 20.80 16.98 1.93
CA VAL A 125 20.47 17.63 3.22
C VAL A 125 21.28 18.91 3.39
N GLN A 126 22.59 18.87 3.13
CA GLN A 126 23.44 20.06 3.22
C GLN A 126 22.99 21.14 2.24
N LYS A 127 22.67 20.77 1.00
CA LYS A 127 22.16 21.70 -0.01
C LYS A 127 20.84 22.35 0.42
N LEU A 128 19.93 21.60 1.06
CA LEU A 128 18.69 22.16 1.62
C LEU A 128 19.00 23.15 2.74
N ALA A 129 19.93 22.82 3.64
CA ALA A 129 20.33 23.71 4.73
C ALA A 129 20.93 25.03 4.21
N ASP A 130 21.79 24.98 3.20
CA ASP A 130 22.40 26.17 2.59
C ASP A 130 21.34 27.07 1.92
N LEU A 131 20.41 26.47 1.17
CA LEU A 131 19.28 27.20 0.55
C LEU A 131 18.37 27.82 1.60
N PHE A 132 18.12 27.09 2.69
CA PHE A 132 17.27 27.55 3.78
C PHE A 132 17.90 28.71 4.55
N ALA A 133 19.21 28.67 4.79
CA ALA A 133 19.96 29.73 5.47
C ALA A 133 20.03 31.04 4.65
N GLN A 134 19.99 30.95 3.33
CA GLN A 134 19.99 32.11 2.42
C GLN A 134 18.58 32.65 2.12
N ALA A 135 17.54 31.97 2.56
CA ALA A 135 16.16 32.37 2.29
C ALA A 135 15.76 33.58 3.15
N GLU A 136 15.23 34.62 2.52
CA GLU A 136 14.75 35.81 3.24
C GLU A 136 13.43 35.56 3.99
N ARG A 137 12.57 34.69 3.45
CA ARG A 137 11.22 34.39 3.97
C ARG A 137 10.87 32.90 3.81
N PRO A 138 11.60 31.98 4.47
CA PRO A 138 11.32 30.55 4.40
C PRO A 138 10.00 30.19 5.10
N MET A 139 9.36 29.12 4.63
CA MET A 139 8.22 28.48 5.28
C MET A 139 8.27 26.96 5.10
N ILE A 140 7.65 26.22 6.01
CA ILE A 140 7.52 24.77 5.91
C ILE A 140 6.08 24.42 5.51
N MET A 141 5.91 23.63 4.45
CA MET A 141 4.64 23.01 4.08
C MET A 141 4.66 21.54 4.54
N ALA A 142 4.00 21.25 5.65
CA ALA A 142 3.96 19.94 6.27
C ALA A 142 2.80 19.10 5.73
N GLY A 143 3.11 18.03 4.99
CA GLY A 143 2.11 17.09 4.50
C GLY A 143 1.80 15.96 5.48
N SER A 144 0.88 15.07 5.09
CA SER A 144 0.46 13.88 5.85
C SER A 144 1.58 12.88 6.19
N GLY A 145 2.77 13.03 5.58
CA GLY A 145 3.97 12.26 5.93
C GLY A 145 4.40 12.47 7.37
N VAL A 146 4.27 13.69 7.91
CA VAL A 146 4.67 14.03 9.29
C VAL A 146 3.91 13.18 10.30
N TYR A 147 2.59 13.01 10.09
CA TYR A 147 1.77 12.16 10.94
C TYR A 147 2.10 10.67 10.80
N ARG A 148 2.39 10.21 9.58
CA ARG A 148 2.65 8.79 9.29
C ARG A 148 4.00 8.31 9.82
N ASP A 149 4.99 9.18 9.80
CA ASP A 149 6.34 8.89 10.23
C ASP A 149 6.56 9.27 11.71
N ASP A 150 5.50 9.65 12.43
CA ASP A 150 5.54 10.12 13.84
C ASP A 150 6.53 11.28 14.06
N ALA A 151 6.72 12.11 13.04
CA ALA A 151 7.74 13.17 12.99
C ALA A 151 7.23 14.53 13.50
N ALA A 152 6.11 14.54 14.23
CA ALA A 152 5.50 15.79 14.71
C ALA A 152 6.40 16.54 15.71
N ALA A 153 7.08 15.80 16.59
CA ALA A 153 8.03 16.37 17.54
C ALA A 153 9.27 16.93 16.81
N ASP A 154 9.86 16.15 15.91
CA ASP A 154 11.03 16.57 15.14
C ASP A 154 10.75 17.81 14.28
N LEU A 155 9.57 17.87 13.64
CA LEU A 155 9.15 19.03 12.87
C LEU A 155 9.01 20.28 13.76
N ARG A 156 8.37 20.13 14.93
CA ARG A 156 8.19 21.24 15.87
C ARG A 156 9.55 21.78 16.30
N ASP A 157 10.44 20.90 16.76
CA ASP A 157 11.74 21.29 17.29
C ASP A 157 12.59 21.97 16.20
N PHE A 158 12.53 21.49 14.95
CA PHE A 158 13.16 22.15 13.81
C PHE A 158 12.56 23.52 13.50
N ALA A 159 11.24 23.64 13.45
CA ALA A 159 10.55 24.89 13.13
C ALA A 159 10.78 25.96 14.20
N GLU A 160 10.80 25.59 15.47
CA GLU A 160 11.10 26.47 16.60
C GLU A 160 12.55 26.96 16.55
N ALA A 161 13.51 26.06 16.31
CA ALA A 161 14.93 26.43 16.19
C ALA A 161 15.19 27.35 15.00
N ALA A 162 14.48 27.14 13.89
CA ALA A 162 14.61 27.93 12.67
C ALA A 162 13.79 29.24 12.70
N GLY A 163 12.82 29.37 13.61
CA GLY A 163 11.93 30.53 13.69
C GLY A 163 11.02 30.70 12.47
N VAL A 164 10.60 29.61 11.83
CA VAL A 164 9.84 29.65 10.57
C VAL A 164 8.38 29.25 10.72
N PRO A 165 7.47 29.84 9.93
CA PRO A 165 6.08 29.44 9.93
C PRO A 165 5.89 28.06 9.29
N VAL A 166 4.97 27.28 9.88
CA VAL A 166 4.54 25.97 9.38
C VAL A 166 3.09 26.04 8.92
N PHE A 167 2.82 25.49 7.74
CA PHE A 167 1.50 25.33 7.17
C PHE A 167 1.23 23.84 6.94
N MET A 168 -0.02 23.40 7.15
CA MET A 168 -0.47 22.02 6.98
C MET A 168 -1.56 21.91 5.92
#